data_AF-A0A507CBX6-F1
#
_entry.id   AF-A0A507CBX6-F1
#
_cell.length_a   1.000
_cell.length_b   1.000
_cell.length_c   1.000
_cell.angle_alpha   90.00
_cell.angle_beta   90.00
_cell.angle_gamma   90.00
#
_symmetry.space_group_name_H-M   'P 1'
#
loop_
_entity.id
_entity.type
_entity.pdbx_description
1 polymer ?
#
loop_
_entity_poly.entity_id
_entity_poly.type
_entity_poly.pdbx_seq_one_letter_code
_entity_poly.pdbx_strand_id
1 'polypeptide(L)'
;MTGSVLLLGDGNFSFSLALVKFLRSLDPELLKRAHSYLHHEDHANGLAVLATSFDSYDTLIAKYPESKDILRKLVALENTQVMHNINAWELSTTFARTFDAIVWNHPHLGTEDFRLHGFLMAHFFHSCSEVLSPRGHVCVSVVSGQDERWDLVGQAQKAGLGLVGTEEFVEGDWPGYIVKRNTSGKSSS
;
A
#
# COMPACT_ATOMS: atom_id res chain seq x y z
N MET A 1 -13.13 8.44 16.78
CA MET A 1 -11.94 7.56 16.77
C MET A 1 -11.08 8.01 15.62
N THR A 2 -9.76 8.06 15.80
CA THR A 2 -8.84 8.41 14.72
C THR A 2 -8.82 7.27 13.70
N GLY A 3 -9.04 7.57 12.42
CA GLY A 3 -9.00 6.55 11.37
C GLY A 3 -7.61 5.93 11.22
N SER A 4 -7.53 4.71 10.69
CA SER A 4 -6.30 3.91 10.61
C SER A 4 -6.03 3.43 9.19
N VAL A 5 -4.81 3.64 8.69
CA VAL A 5 -4.37 3.31 7.33
C VAL A 5 -3.20 2.33 7.40
N LEU A 6 -3.28 1.25 6.62
CA LEU A 6 -2.22 0.27 6.43
C LEU A 6 -1.64 0.42 5.01
N LEU A 7 -0.34 0.71 4.90
CA LEU A 7 0.39 0.71 3.63
C LEU A 7 1.23 -0.57 3.54
N LEU A 8 0.97 -1.39 2.53
CA LEU A 8 1.58 -2.69 2.33
C LEU A 8 2.67 -2.65 1.27
N GLY A 9 3.77 -3.36 1.55
CA GLY A 9 4.79 -3.68 0.56
C GLY A 9 5.52 -2.47 -0.01
N ASP A 10 5.67 -1.38 0.74
CA ASP A 10 6.42 -0.23 0.27
C ASP A 10 7.92 -0.57 0.21
N GLY A 11 8.41 -0.81 -1.00
CA GLY A 11 9.73 -1.38 -1.25
C GLY A 11 10.90 -0.54 -0.73
N ASN A 12 10.74 0.78 -0.59
CA ASN A 12 11.77 1.67 -0.01
C ASN A 12 11.19 2.76 0.90
N PHE A 13 9.91 2.68 1.24
CA PHE A 13 9.16 3.65 2.06
C PHE A 13 8.98 5.04 1.44
N SER A 14 9.38 5.25 0.18
CA SER A 14 9.32 6.58 -0.45
C SER A 14 7.89 7.03 -0.71
N PHE A 15 6.99 6.11 -1.08
CA PHE A 15 5.57 6.40 -1.25
C PHE A 15 4.93 6.75 0.09
N SER A 16 5.17 5.92 1.11
CA SER A 16 4.66 6.13 2.46
C SER A 16 5.07 7.50 3.00
N LEU A 17 6.33 7.91 2.78
CA LEU A 17 6.78 9.24 3.17
C LEU A 17 6.08 10.36 2.39
N ALA A 18 5.87 10.20 1.09
CA ALA A 18 5.16 11.20 0.27
C ALA A 18 3.69 11.34 0.74
N LEU A 19 2.98 10.22 0.90
CA LEU A 19 1.60 10.20 1.36
C LEU A 19 1.44 10.80 2.75
N VAL A 20 2.28 10.40 3.72
CA VAL A 20 2.18 10.95 5.09
C VAL A 20 2.50 12.45 5.09
N LYS A 21 3.45 12.93 4.29
CA LYS A 21 3.69 14.38 4.16
C LYS A 21 2.45 15.12 3.67
N PHE A 22 1.71 14.56 2.72
CA PHE A 22 0.47 15.17 2.25
C PHE A 22 -0.61 15.15 3.33
N LEU A 23 -0.77 14.03 4.05
CA LEU A 23 -1.68 13.91 5.19
C LEU A 23 -1.34 14.81 6.39
N ARG A 24 -0.14 15.38 6.42
CA ARG A 24 0.34 16.33 7.45
C ARG A 24 0.57 17.73 6.90
N SER A 25 0.24 17.95 5.63
CA SER A 25 0.42 19.24 4.98
C SER A 25 -0.62 20.23 5.49
N LEU A 26 -0.22 21.50 5.61
CA LEU A 26 -1.15 22.62 5.79
C LEU A 26 -1.75 23.08 4.44
N ASP A 27 -1.22 22.57 3.33
CA ASP A 27 -1.76 22.81 1.99
C ASP A 27 -3.05 21.98 1.80
N PRO A 28 -4.23 22.62 1.66
CA PRO A 28 -5.50 21.92 1.51
C PRO A 28 -5.56 21.02 0.27
N GLU A 29 -4.85 21.34 -0.81
CA GLU A 29 -4.89 20.56 -2.04
C GLU A 29 -4.09 19.27 -1.89
N LEU A 30 -2.93 19.34 -1.21
CA LEU A 30 -2.15 18.14 -0.90
C LEU A 30 -2.90 17.23 0.07
N LEU A 31 -3.53 17.81 1.10
CA LEU A 31 -4.35 17.06 2.05
C LEU A 31 -5.53 16.39 1.33
N LYS A 32 -6.28 17.14 0.52
CA LYS A 32 -7.40 16.63 -0.28
C LYS A 32 -6.95 15.47 -1.17
N ARG A 33 -5.82 15.60 -1.87
CA ARG A 33 -5.26 14.55 -2.72
C ARG A 33 -4.98 13.26 -1.95
N ALA A 34 -4.37 13.36 -0.77
CA ALA A 34 -4.12 12.18 0.07
C ALA A 34 -5.43 11.52 0.55
N HIS A 35 -6.43 12.31 0.95
CA HIS A 35 -7.74 11.80 1.35
C HIS A 35 -8.50 11.14 0.19
N SER A 36 -8.46 11.73 -1.00
CA SER A 36 -9.05 11.17 -2.23
C SER A 36 -8.40 9.83 -2.57
N TYR A 37 -7.06 9.76 -2.55
CA TYR A 37 -6.33 8.52 -2.81
C TYR A 37 -6.70 7.38 -1.84
N LEU A 38 -6.97 7.72 -0.57
CA LEU A 38 -7.38 6.75 0.46
C LEU A 38 -8.87 6.45 0.47
N HIS A 39 -9.68 7.09 -0.39
CA HIS A 39 -11.14 7.09 -0.32
C HIS A 39 -11.67 7.33 1.11
N HIS A 40 -11.02 8.25 1.84
CA HIS A 40 -11.34 8.54 3.23
C HIS A 40 -11.90 9.96 3.37
N GLU A 41 -13.24 10.05 3.42
CA GLU A 41 -13.99 11.31 3.44
C GLU A 41 -13.82 12.13 4.73
N ASP A 42 -13.41 11.49 5.84
CA ASP A 42 -13.21 12.19 7.09
C ASP A 42 -11.85 12.91 7.05
N HIS A 43 -11.90 14.20 6.71
CA HIS A 43 -10.78 15.15 6.61
C HIS A 43 -10.17 15.54 7.96
N ALA A 44 -10.43 14.77 9.02
CA ALA A 44 -9.81 14.98 10.31
C ALA A 44 -8.29 14.77 10.19
N ASN A 45 -7.52 15.84 10.46
CA ASN A 45 -6.09 15.73 10.67
C ASN A 45 -5.83 14.70 11.77
N GLY A 46 -5.06 13.66 11.46
CA GLY A 46 -4.59 12.72 12.48
C GLY A 46 -4.62 11.23 12.13
N LEU A 47 -5.06 10.82 10.93
CA LEU A 47 -5.06 9.41 10.51
C LEU A 47 -3.81 8.64 10.97
N ALA A 48 -3.98 7.56 11.72
CA ALA A 48 -2.85 6.72 12.11
C ALA A 48 -2.37 5.93 10.90
N VAL A 49 -1.10 6.10 10.52
CA VAL A 49 -0.51 5.41 9.36
C VAL A 49 0.46 4.36 9.83
N LEU A 50 0.23 3.11 9.43
CA LEU A 50 1.19 2.03 9.57
C LEU A 50 1.74 1.69 8.19
N ALA A 51 2.99 2.07 7.94
CA ALA A 51 3.70 1.69 6.73
C ALA A 51 4.47 0.38 6.93
N THR A 52 4.42 -0.51 5.94
CA THR A 52 5.01 -1.84 6.07
C THR A 52 5.81 -2.29 4.86
N SER A 53 6.79 -3.16 5.10
CA SER A 53 7.51 -3.88 4.05
C SER A 53 7.44 -5.39 4.26
N PHE A 54 7.49 -6.13 3.16
CA PHE A 54 7.67 -7.58 3.19
C PHE A 54 9.09 -7.96 3.61
N ASP A 55 10.11 -7.27 3.09
CA ASP A 55 11.50 -7.48 3.49
C ASP A 55 11.73 -7.10 4.96
N SER A 56 12.68 -7.77 5.62
CA SER A 56 13.23 -7.35 6.91
C SER A 56 13.96 -6.01 6.79
N TYR A 57 14.14 -5.29 7.90
CA TYR A 57 14.91 -4.04 7.91
C TYR A 57 16.31 -4.19 7.29
N ASP A 58 17.06 -5.24 7.65
CA ASP A 58 18.41 -5.46 7.12
C ASP A 58 18.41 -5.72 5.61
N THR A 59 17.46 -6.53 5.13
CA THR A 59 17.30 -6.82 3.69
C THR A 59 16.92 -5.56 2.92
N LEU A 60 15.98 -4.78 3.45
CA LEU A 60 15.54 -3.52 2.88
C LEU A 60 16.70 -2.54 2.74
N ILE A 61 17.47 -2.33 3.81
CA ILE A 61 18.61 -1.40 3.80
C ILE A 61 19.72 -1.87 2.87
N ALA A 62 19.95 -3.19 2.78
CA ALA A 62 20.94 -3.73 1.85
C ALA A 62 20.54 -3.48 0.38
N LYS A 63 19.25 -3.61 0.04
CA LYS A 63 18.72 -3.34 -1.31
C LYS A 63 18.64 -1.85 -1.62
N TYR A 64 18.23 -1.05 -0.65
CA TYR A 64 17.94 0.38 -0.79
C TYR A 64 18.53 1.16 0.40
N PRO A 65 19.84 1.47 0.38
CA PRO A 65 20.50 2.19 1.48
C PRO A 65 19.85 3.54 1.82
N GLU A 66 19.25 4.21 0.84
CA GLU A 66 18.51 5.47 1.01
C GLU A 66 17.30 5.34 1.96
N SER A 67 16.77 4.12 2.11
CA SER A 67 15.62 3.83 2.98
C SER A 67 15.93 4.18 4.44
N LYS A 68 17.19 4.17 4.87
CA LYS A 68 17.58 4.60 6.23
C LYS A 68 17.12 6.03 6.52
N ASP A 69 17.35 6.94 5.59
CA ASP A 69 16.99 8.35 5.76
C ASP A 69 15.49 8.57 5.59
N ILE A 70 14.86 7.82 4.68
CA ILE A 70 13.40 7.85 4.45
C ILE A 70 12.67 7.38 5.72
N LEU A 71 13.06 6.24 6.28
CA LEU A 71 12.49 5.68 7.51
C LEU A 71 12.64 6.65 8.68
N ARG A 72 13.83 7.25 8.86
CA ARG A 72 14.06 8.27 9.90
C ARG A 72 13.12 9.46 9.77
N LYS A 73 12.88 9.94 8.54
CA LYS A 73 11.91 11.03 8.29
C LYS A 73 10.47 10.58 8.52
N LEU A 74 10.13 9.35 8.14
CA LEU A 74 8.77 8.80 8.23
C LEU A 74 8.33 8.63 9.69
N VAL A 75 9.16 8.02 10.54
CA VAL A 75 8.82 7.79 11.96
C VAL A 75 8.85 9.07 12.80
N ALA A 76 9.45 10.15 12.28
CA ALA A 76 9.42 11.47 12.91
C ALA A 76 8.09 12.21 12.67
N LEU A 77 7.25 11.73 11.75
CA LEU A 77 5.93 12.31 11.48
C LEU A 77 4.89 11.77 12.46
N GLU A 78 4.02 12.65 12.95
CA GLU A 78 2.99 12.30 13.92
C GLU A 78 2.05 11.20 13.42
N ASN A 79 1.63 10.34 14.35
CA ASN A 79 0.75 9.19 14.13
C ASN A 79 1.24 8.25 13.02
N THR A 80 2.56 8.08 12.90
CA THR A 80 3.18 7.22 11.89
C THR A 80 4.01 6.13 12.54
N GLN A 81 3.84 4.89 12.08
CA GLN A 81 4.60 3.73 12.52
C GLN A 81 5.10 2.94 11.32
N VAL A 82 6.19 2.19 11.53
CA VAL A 82 6.77 1.29 10.53
C VAL A 82 6.87 -0.12 11.09
N MET A 83 6.50 -1.11 10.29
CA MET A 83 6.74 -2.53 10.57
C MET A 83 7.36 -3.24 9.36
N HIS A 84 8.10 -4.30 9.63
CA HIS A 84 8.79 -5.10 8.61
C HIS A 84 8.37 -6.56 8.73
N ASN A 85 8.66 -7.36 7.70
CA ASN A 85 8.24 -8.77 7.62
C ASN A 85 6.73 -8.97 7.62
N ILE A 86 5.99 -8.07 6.94
CA ILE A 86 4.52 -8.15 6.86
C ILE A 86 4.13 -8.87 5.58
N ASN A 87 3.51 -10.05 5.73
CA ASN A 87 2.96 -10.82 4.63
C ASN A 87 1.52 -10.37 4.34
N ALA A 88 1.27 -9.85 3.14
CA ALA A 88 -0.05 -9.38 2.72
C ALA A 88 -1.11 -10.48 2.58
N TRP A 89 -0.72 -11.76 2.69
CA TRP A 89 -1.65 -12.91 2.70
C TRP A 89 -2.13 -13.31 4.10
N GLU A 90 -1.51 -12.79 5.15
CA GLU A 90 -1.73 -13.22 6.53
C GLU A 90 -1.87 -12.03 7.48
N LEU A 91 -2.59 -10.98 7.05
CA LEU A 91 -2.78 -9.76 7.82
C LEU A 91 -3.45 -10.03 9.18
N SER A 92 -4.45 -10.92 9.24
CA SER A 92 -5.17 -11.29 10.46
C SER A 92 -4.31 -12.01 11.50
N THR A 93 -3.23 -12.69 11.08
CA THR A 93 -2.28 -13.31 12.00
C THR A 93 -1.37 -12.27 12.65
N THR A 94 -1.16 -11.14 11.97
CA THR A 94 -0.25 -10.08 12.40
C THR A 94 -0.98 -8.96 13.14
N PHE A 95 -2.21 -8.66 12.76
CA PHE A 95 -2.98 -7.53 13.25
C PHE A 95 -4.26 -7.98 13.95
N ALA A 96 -4.34 -7.73 15.26
CA ALA A 96 -5.56 -7.91 16.06
C ALA A 96 -6.47 -6.66 16.02
N ARG A 97 -6.37 -5.84 14.98
CA ARG A 97 -7.12 -4.59 14.79
C ARG A 97 -7.54 -4.44 13.33
N THR A 98 -8.52 -3.58 13.09
CA THR A 98 -8.97 -3.25 11.74
C THR A 98 -8.40 -1.92 11.23
N PHE A 99 -8.48 -1.73 9.91
CA PHE A 99 -8.04 -0.54 9.20
C PHE A 99 -9.16 0.02 8.33
N ASP A 100 -9.21 1.35 8.21
CA ASP A 100 -10.16 2.08 7.38
C ASP A 100 -9.67 2.21 5.93
N ALA A 101 -8.36 2.10 5.70
CA ALA A 101 -7.80 1.95 4.37
C ALA A 101 -6.63 0.96 4.38
N ILE A 102 -6.60 0.06 3.40
CA ILE A 102 -5.47 -0.83 3.14
C ILE A 102 -4.98 -0.55 1.72
N VAL A 103 -3.72 -0.15 1.59
CA VAL A 103 -3.13 0.27 0.32
C VAL A 103 -2.04 -0.69 -0.08
N TRP A 104 -2.04 -1.16 -1.33
CA TRP A 104 -0.92 -1.90 -1.91
C TRP A 104 -0.61 -1.44 -3.33
N ASN A 105 0.55 -0.80 -3.49
CA ASN A 105 1.00 -0.28 -4.79
C ASN A 105 1.92 -1.27 -5.49
N HIS A 106 1.57 -1.61 -6.72
CA HIS A 106 2.31 -2.48 -7.63
C HIS A 106 2.71 -3.83 -7.01
N PRO A 107 1.74 -4.63 -6.51
CA PRO A 107 2.01 -5.99 -6.05
C PRO A 107 2.66 -6.82 -7.16
N HIS A 108 3.74 -7.53 -6.84
CA HIS A 108 4.46 -8.33 -7.82
C HIS A 108 5.12 -9.56 -7.17
N LEU A 109 5.02 -10.72 -7.84
CA LEU A 109 5.62 -11.98 -7.37
C LEU A 109 7.08 -12.20 -7.80
N GLY A 110 7.63 -11.29 -8.61
CA GLY A 110 8.95 -11.47 -9.22
C GLY A 110 8.94 -12.39 -10.46
N THR A 111 7.76 -12.82 -10.90
CA THR A 111 7.53 -13.61 -12.12
C THR A 111 6.44 -12.94 -12.95
N GLU A 112 6.39 -13.20 -14.26
CA GLU A 112 5.34 -12.66 -15.15
C GLU A 112 4.26 -13.71 -15.49
N ASP A 113 3.70 -14.40 -14.48
CA ASP A 113 2.57 -15.33 -14.68
C ASP A 113 1.26 -14.70 -14.17
N PHE A 114 0.35 -14.38 -15.08
CA PHE A 114 -0.92 -13.73 -14.73
C PHE A 114 -1.82 -14.59 -13.84
N ARG A 115 -1.75 -15.92 -13.93
CA ARG A 115 -2.55 -16.81 -13.06
C ARG A 115 -2.05 -16.76 -11.64
N LEU A 116 -0.72 -16.75 -11.46
CA LEU A 116 -0.11 -16.59 -10.13
C LEU A 116 -0.49 -15.25 -9.52
N HIS A 117 -0.56 -14.19 -10.32
CA HIS A 117 -1.04 -12.89 -9.82
C HIS A 117 -2.55 -12.91 -9.50
N GLY A 118 -3.37 -13.62 -10.25
CA GLY A 118 -4.78 -13.84 -9.86
C GLY A 118 -4.90 -14.53 -8.50
N PHE A 119 -4.10 -15.56 -8.23
CA PHE A 119 -4.05 -16.21 -6.92
C PHE A 119 -3.51 -15.28 -5.82
N LEU A 120 -2.46 -14.51 -6.11
CA LEU A 120 -1.93 -13.47 -5.22
C LEU A 120 -3.03 -12.51 -4.77
N MET A 121 -3.82 -12.01 -5.73
CA MET A 121 -4.90 -11.08 -5.44
C MET A 121 -6.05 -11.75 -4.68
N ALA A 122 -6.39 -13.00 -4.97
CA ALA A 122 -7.39 -13.75 -4.22
C ALA A 122 -7.03 -13.89 -2.72
N HIS A 123 -5.79 -14.31 -2.43
CA HIS A 123 -5.30 -14.42 -1.05
C HIS A 123 -5.22 -13.05 -0.38
N PHE A 124 -4.76 -12.03 -1.10
CA PHE A 124 -4.69 -10.68 -0.59
C PHE A 124 -6.05 -10.11 -0.20
N PHE A 125 -7.06 -10.20 -1.08
CA PHE A 125 -8.38 -9.67 -0.78
C PHE A 125 -9.08 -10.42 0.35
N HIS A 126 -8.88 -11.75 0.43
CA HIS A 126 -9.35 -12.52 1.60
C HIS A 126 -8.67 -12.03 2.89
N SER A 127 -7.35 -11.85 2.88
CA SER A 127 -6.62 -11.36 4.05
C SER A 127 -7.05 -9.95 4.47
N CYS A 128 -7.33 -9.08 3.48
CA CYS A 128 -7.85 -7.75 3.74
C CYS A 128 -9.22 -7.79 4.43
N SER A 129 -10.15 -8.65 3.97
CA SER A 129 -11.51 -8.67 4.51
C SER A 129 -11.58 -9.06 5.99
N GLU A 130 -10.55 -9.75 6.50
CA GLU A 130 -10.43 -10.09 7.92
C GLU A 130 -10.00 -8.91 8.82
N VAL A 131 -9.30 -7.91 8.25
CA VAL A 131 -8.76 -6.76 8.98
C VAL A 131 -9.27 -5.41 8.46
N LEU A 132 -10.26 -5.41 7.58
CA LEU A 132 -10.89 -4.20 7.07
C LEU A 132 -12.02 -3.75 8.00
N SER A 133 -12.14 -2.45 8.26
CA SER A 133 -13.28 -1.92 8.99
C SER A 133 -14.56 -2.02 8.12
N PRO A 134 -15.78 -2.04 8.71
CA PRO A 134 -17.02 -2.23 7.95
C PRO A 134 -17.29 -1.22 6.82
N ARG A 135 -16.61 -0.06 6.83
CA ARG A 135 -16.67 0.97 5.78
C ARG A 135 -15.28 1.30 5.22
N GLY A 136 -14.33 0.41 5.43
CA GLY A 136 -12.96 0.59 4.97
C GLY A 136 -12.82 0.34 3.47
N HIS A 137 -11.73 0.85 2.91
CA HIS A 137 -11.42 0.70 1.49
C HIS A 137 -10.11 -0.06 1.29
N VAL A 138 -10.03 -0.83 0.21
CA VAL A 138 -8.79 -1.45 -0.26
C VAL A 138 -8.39 -0.76 -1.56
N CYS A 139 -7.22 -0.15 -1.58
CA CYS A 139 -6.68 0.56 -2.73
C CYS A 139 -5.53 -0.27 -3.31
N VAL A 140 -5.66 -0.71 -4.56
CA VAL A 140 -4.60 -1.43 -5.27
C VAL A 140 -4.26 -0.67 -6.54
N SER A 141 -2.98 -0.30 -6.68
CA SER A 141 -2.48 0.32 -7.91
C SER A 141 -1.71 -0.72 -8.73
N VAL A 142 -2.09 -0.90 -10.00
CA VAL A 142 -1.45 -1.82 -10.95
C VAL A 142 -1.20 -1.10 -12.27
N VAL A 143 -0.32 -1.66 -13.10
CA VAL A 143 -0.10 -1.13 -14.46
C VAL A 143 -1.36 -1.40 -15.30
N SER A 144 -1.75 -0.43 -16.14
CA SER A 144 -2.92 -0.54 -17.02
C SER A 144 -3.02 -1.91 -17.71
N GLY A 145 -4.19 -2.54 -17.60
CA GLY A 145 -4.49 -3.86 -18.17
C GLY A 145 -3.99 -5.03 -17.34
N GLN A 146 -3.25 -4.83 -16.23
CA GLN A 146 -3.00 -5.90 -15.26
C GLN A 146 -4.25 -6.20 -14.42
N ASP A 147 -5.05 -5.18 -14.15
CA ASP A 147 -6.33 -5.27 -13.44
C ASP A 147 -7.28 -6.29 -14.10
N GLU A 148 -7.44 -6.22 -15.41
CA GLU A 148 -8.23 -7.19 -16.18
C GLU A 148 -7.55 -8.56 -16.25
N ARG A 149 -6.25 -8.62 -16.56
CA ARG A 149 -5.51 -9.88 -16.71
C ARG A 149 -5.43 -10.70 -15.44
N TRP A 150 -5.41 -10.05 -14.29
CA TRP A 150 -5.36 -10.70 -12.98
C TRP A 150 -6.76 -10.87 -12.36
N ASP A 151 -7.81 -10.43 -13.05
CA ASP A 151 -9.20 -10.47 -12.59
C ASP A 151 -9.38 -9.85 -11.20
N LEU A 152 -8.83 -8.64 -10.97
CA LEU A 152 -8.82 -8.00 -9.65
C LEU A 152 -10.23 -7.91 -9.05
N VAL A 153 -11.19 -7.47 -9.85
CA VAL A 153 -12.59 -7.31 -9.42
C VAL A 153 -13.21 -8.67 -9.08
N GLY A 154 -13.02 -9.69 -9.92
CA GLY A 154 -13.54 -11.03 -9.64
C GLY A 154 -12.91 -11.67 -8.42
N GLN A 155 -11.62 -11.45 -8.15
CA GLN A 155 -10.97 -11.90 -6.92
C GLN A 155 -11.50 -11.16 -5.68
N ALA A 156 -11.67 -9.84 -5.77
CA ALA A 156 -12.21 -9.03 -4.67
C ALA A 156 -13.65 -9.44 -4.31
N GLN A 157 -14.50 -9.69 -5.31
CA GLN A 157 -15.88 -10.14 -5.11
C GLN A 157 -15.97 -11.48 -4.38
N LYS A 158 -15.07 -12.44 -4.66
CA LYS A 158 -15.01 -13.71 -3.93
C LYS A 158 -14.70 -13.53 -2.45
N ALA A 159 -14.01 -12.44 -2.07
CA ALA A 159 -13.72 -12.07 -0.69
C ALA A 159 -14.82 -11.19 -0.04
N GLY A 160 -15.94 -10.95 -0.75
CA GLY A 160 -17.04 -10.12 -0.25
C GLY A 160 -16.84 -8.61 -0.44
N LEU A 161 -15.85 -8.20 -1.23
CA LEU A 161 -15.58 -6.79 -1.53
C LEU A 161 -16.26 -6.37 -2.84
N GLY A 162 -16.66 -5.10 -2.93
CA GLY A 162 -17.20 -4.50 -4.14
C GLY A 162 -16.27 -3.42 -4.69
N LEU A 163 -16.14 -3.33 -6.02
CA LEU A 163 -15.44 -2.22 -6.65
C LEU A 163 -16.23 -0.92 -6.46
N VAL A 164 -15.61 0.07 -5.82
CA VAL A 164 -16.21 1.39 -5.59
C VAL A 164 -15.85 2.38 -6.70
N GLY A 165 -14.63 2.27 -7.26
CA GLY A 165 -14.16 3.16 -8.31
C GLY A 165 -12.78 2.76 -8.84
N THR A 166 -12.39 3.38 -9.94
CA THR A 166 -11.05 3.27 -10.53
C THR A 166 -10.57 4.66 -10.89
N GLU A 167 -9.34 4.98 -10.53
CA GLU A 167 -8.73 6.28 -10.81
C GLU A 167 -7.33 6.08 -11.40
N GLU A 168 -6.89 7.05 -12.20
CA GLU A 168 -5.54 7.05 -12.74
C GLU A 168 -4.54 7.37 -11.62
N PHE A 169 -3.53 6.52 -11.44
CA PHE A 169 -2.44 6.77 -10.50
C PHE A 169 -1.27 7.42 -11.22
N VAL A 170 -1.11 8.73 -11.03
CA VAL A 170 -0.02 9.51 -11.63
C VAL A 170 1.14 9.59 -10.64
N GLU A 171 2.25 8.89 -10.92
CA GLU A 171 3.44 8.87 -10.04
C GLU A 171 3.98 10.29 -9.75
N GLY A 172 3.92 11.18 -10.75
CA GLY A 172 4.39 12.57 -10.64
C GLY A 172 3.62 13.42 -9.64
N ASP A 173 2.43 12.98 -9.22
CA ASP A 173 1.63 13.67 -8.20
C ASP A 173 2.15 13.46 -6.77
N TRP A 174 3.17 12.62 -6.60
CA TRP A 174 3.76 12.25 -5.30
C TRP A 174 5.25 12.64 -5.24
N PRO A 175 5.58 13.91 -4.93
CA PRO A 175 6.97 14.38 -4.90
C PRO A 175 7.84 13.56 -3.94
N GLY A 176 8.92 12.99 -4.49
CA GLY A 176 9.85 12.15 -3.75
C GLY A 176 9.48 10.67 -3.71
N TYR A 177 8.35 10.26 -4.29
CA TYR A 177 8.06 8.86 -4.56
C TYR A 177 9.01 8.35 -5.66
N ILE A 178 9.65 7.22 -5.41
CA ILE A 178 10.57 6.57 -6.36
C ILE A 178 10.09 5.14 -6.58
N VAL A 179 9.55 4.88 -7.77
CA VAL A 179 9.18 3.52 -8.17
C VAL A 179 10.45 2.69 -8.38
N LYS A 180 10.68 1.74 -7.48
CA LYS A 180 11.76 0.75 -7.62
C LYS A 180 11.17 -0.50 -8.28
N ARG A 181 11.58 -0.76 -9.51
CA ARG A 181 11.33 -2.06 -10.15
C ARG A 181 12.23 -3.09 -9.48
N ASN A 182 11.64 -4.18 -9.02
CA ASN A 182 12.39 -5.32 -8.50
C ASN A 182 13.27 -5.89 -9.60
N THR A 183 14.59 -5.69 -9.52
CA THR A 183 15.58 -6.30 -10.43
C THR A 183 15.78 -7.80 -10.18
N SER A 184 14.81 -8.49 -9.57
CA SER A 184 14.87 -9.94 -9.30
C SER A 184 14.68 -10.81 -10.54
N GLY A 185 14.66 -10.22 -11.74
CA GLY A 185 14.74 -10.93 -13.01
C GLY A 185 16.11 -10.76 -13.63
N LYS A 186 17.13 -11.50 -13.16
CA LYS A 186 18.24 -11.82 -14.05
C LYS A 186 17.69 -12.79 -15.09
N SER A 187 17.23 -12.25 -16.21
CA SER A 187 17.05 -12.99 -17.44
C SER A 187 18.43 -13.55 -17.82
N SER A 188 18.70 -14.81 -17.49
CA SER A 188 19.73 -15.57 -18.18
C SER A 188 19.23 -15.79 -19.60
N SER A 189 19.73 -14.93 -20.50
CA SER A 189 19.87 -15.20 -21.93
C SER A 189 20.67 -16.48 -22.17
#